data_AF-A0A951B6R9-F1
#
_entry.id   AF-A0A951B6R9-F1
#
_cell.length_a   1.000
_cell.length_b   1.000
_cell.length_c   1.000
_cell.angle_alpha   90.00
_cell.angle_beta   90.00
_cell.angle_gamma   90.00
#
_symmetry.space_group_name_H-M   'P 1'
#
loop_
_entity.id
_entity.type
_entity.pdbx_description
1 polymer ?
#
loop_
_entity_poly.entity_id
_entity_poly.type
_entity_poly.pdbx_seq_one_letter_code
_entity_poly.pdbx_strand_id
1 'polypeptide(L)'
;AALAFPAVFVNLGHGHNGFLTAGLLAGGLILLPKRSLIAGVLLGLLAYKPQFGLMLPVALLAGGYWRSIAAAAATVAAMTGATLLAFGDKTWLAFFDSLTFARQVVLEQGNTGWEKLQSAFAAVRMLGGSIPLAYAVQSAVTLVVALCLACLWHGRADLRLKSAALMAATLLTTPYCLDYDMMVLGPAIAFALAHGIERGFAPYEKSVLALTWAVPLIARTVAGLTLLPFGFLTISLFFSTIIWRAAQDGAALPRPSPAGSAASLSPTEPRTGS
;
A
#
# COMPACT_ATOMS: atom_id res chain seq x y z
N ALA A 1 -11.19 -19.71 -5.66
CA ALA A 1 -10.07 -18.77 -5.93
C ALA A 1 -9.53 -18.13 -4.65
N ALA A 2 -10.31 -17.39 -3.86
CA ALA A 2 -9.82 -16.72 -2.64
C ALA A 2 -9.22 -17.67 -1.58
N LEU A 3 -9.85 -18.82 -1.34
CA LEU A 3 -9.33 -19.87 -0.43
C LEU A 3 -8.08 -20.59 -0.98
N ALA A 4 -7.83 -20.50 -2.30
CA ALA A 4 -6.67 -21.12 -2.93
C ALA A 4 -5.46 -20.18 -3.00
N PHE A 5 -5.60 -18.92 -2.57
CA PHE A 5 -4.50 -17.95 -2.57
C PHE A 5 -3.39 -18.41 -1.61
N PRO A 6 -2.13 -18.57 -2.05
CA PRO A 6 -1.11 -19.19 -1.22
C PRO A 6 -0.84 -18.49 0.11
N ALA A 7 -1.06 -17.17 0.20
CA ALA A 7 -0.92 -16.47 1.47
C ALA A 7 -1.93 -16.95 2.53
N VAL A 8 -3.07 -17.52 2.15
CA VAL A 8 -4.02 -18.18 3.07
C VAL A 8 -3.31 -19.31 3.83
N PHE A 9 -2.63 -20.20 3.10
CA PHE A 9 -1.90 -21.32 3.70
C PHE A 9 -0.72 -20.85 4.54
N VAL A 10 0.04 -19.85 4.07
CA VAL A 10 1.16 -19.27 4.84
C VAL A 10 0.64 -18.61 6.12
N ASN A 11 -0.46 -17.86 6.06
CA ASN A 11 -1.00 -17.16 7.22
C ASN A 11 -1.59 -18.13 8.25
N LEU A 12 -2.32 -19.16 7.78
CA LEU A 12 -2.83 -20.24 8.63
C LEU A 12 -1.70 -21.07 9.24
N GLY A 13 -0.70 -21.45 8.44
CA GLY A 13 0.45 -22.24 8.89
C GLY A 13 1.29 -21.53 9.96
N HIS A 14 1.34 -20.20 9.93
CA HIS A 14 1.99 -19.41 10.97
C HIS A 14 1.05 -19.00 12.11
N GLY A 15 -0.28 -19.18 11.99
CA GLY A 15 -1.26 -18.73 13.01
C GLY A 15 -1.36 -17.21 13.16
N HIS A 16 -1.07 -16.44 12.10
CA HIS A 16 -1.02 -14.97 12.15
C HIS A 16 -2.34 -14.30 11.75
N ASN A 17 -2.37 -12.98 11.88
CA ASN A 17 -3.53 -12.10 11.68
C ASN A 17 -3.54 -11.39 10.32
N GLY A 18 -2.96 -11.98 9.28
CA GLY A 18 -2.87 -11.32 7.96
C GLY A 18 -4.23 -11.13 7.29
N PHE A 19 -5.19 -12.02 7.57
CA PHE A 19 -6.59 -11.85 7.16
C PHE A 19 -7.21 -10.57 7.72
N LEU A 20 -6.95 -10.27 9.00
CA LEU A 20 -7.47 -9.07 9.65
C LEU A 20 -6.87 -7.81 9.00
N THR A 21 -5.55 -7.77 8.78
CA THR A 21 -4.89 -6.67 8.06
C THR A 21 -5.51 -6.46 6.68
N ALA A 22 -5.61 -7.55 5.90
CA ALA A 22 -6.12 -7.50 4.53
C ALA A 22 -7.59 -7.04 4.49
N GLY A 23 -8.42 -7.54 5.41
CA GLY A 23 -9.83 -7.17 5.54
C GLY A 23 -10.04 -5.71 5.96
N LEU A 24 -9.29 -5.21 6.94
CA LEU A 24 -9.36 -3.81 7.38
C LEU A 24 -8.93 -2.85 6.27
N LEU A 25 -7.80 -3.13 5.59
CA LEU A 25 -7.33 -2.32 4.46
C LEU A 25 -8.34 -2.34 3.30
N ALA A 26 -8.72 -3.53 2.83
CA ALA A 26 -9.61 -3.67 1.68
C ALA A 26 -11.01 -3.09 1.98
N GLY A 27 -11.58 -3.42 3.15
CA GLY A 27 -12.87 -2.89 3.58
C GLY A 27 -12.84 -1.36 3.73
N GLY A 28 -11.78 -0.82 4.32
CA GLY A 28 -11.56 0.63 4.40
C GLY A 28 -11.54 1.28 3.02
N LEU A 29 -10.79 0.71 2.07
CA LEU A 29 -10.65 1.24 0.71
C LEU A 29 -11.93 1.12 -0.13
N ILE A 30 -12.68 0.02 -0.01
CA ILE A 30 -13.97 -0.18 -0.68
C ILE A 30 -14.99 0.87 -0.19
N LEU A 31 -15.02 1.13 1.11
CA LEU A 31 -15.97 2.06 1.72
C LEU A 31 -15.56 3.53 1.58
N LEU A 32 -14.31 3.80 1.23
CA LEU A 32 -13.72 5.13 1.22
C LEU A 32 -14.55 6.19 0.46
N PRO A 33 -15.09 5.91 -0.75
CA PRO A 33 -15.84 6.94 -1.50
C PRO A 33 -17.25 7.19 -0.97
N LYS A 34 -17.89 6.19 -0.36
CA LYS A 34 -19.32 6.22 -0.01
C LYS A 34 -19.56 6.42 1.48
N ARG A 35 -18.65 5.94 2.34
CA ARG A 35 -18.78 5.88 3.80
C ARG A 35 -17.43 6.22 4.45
N SER A 36 -16.94 7.43 4.21
CA SER A 36 -15.62 7.89 4.64
C SER A 36 -15.34 7.74 6.14
N LEU A 37 -16.35 7.92 7.01
CA LEU A 37 -16.17 7.71 8.45
C LEU A 37 -15.91 6.24 8.79
N ILE A 38 -16.71 5.31 8.27
CA ILE A 38 -16.51 3.88 8.51
C ILE A 38 -15.19 3.41 7.90
N ALA A 39 -14.85 3.91 6.71
CA ALA A 39 -13.54 3.67 6.11
C ALA A 39 -12.41 4.12 7.04
N GLY A 40 -12.49 5.33 7.60
CA GLY A 40 -11.55 5.83 8.58
C GLY A 40 -11.45 4.94 9.83
N VAL A 41 -12.57 4.45 10.36
CA VAL A 41 -12.57 3.51 11.49
C VAL A 41 -11.83 2.22 11.15
N LEU A 42 -12.16 1.57 10.03
CA LEU A 42 -11.50 0.33 9.60
C LEU A 42 -9.99 0.54 9.39
N LEU A 43 -9.60 1.65 8.79
CA LEU A 43 -8.20 2.01 8.58
C LEU A 43 -7.49 2.36 9.89
N GLY A 44 -8.17 3.02 10.84
CA GLY A 44 -7.63 3.34 12.16
C GLY A 44 -7.42 2.11 13.03
N LEU A 45 -8.27 1.09 12.89
CA LEU A 45 -8.10 -0.20 13.58
C LEU A 45 -6.78 -0.90 13.21
N LEU A 46 -6.13 -0.55 12.10
CA LEU A 46 -4.78 -1.07 11.77
C LEU A 46 -3.69 -0.59 12.73
N ALA A 47 -3.97 0.29 13.69
CA ALA A 47 -3.01 0.70 14.72
C ALA A 47 -2.39 -0.46 15.51
N TYR A 48 -3.01 -1.63 15.56
CA TYR A 48 -2.38 -2.82 16.15
C TYR A 48 -1.12 -3.29 15.37
N LYS A 49 -0.97 -2.88 14.09
CA LYS A 49 0.20 -3.03 13.23
C LYS A 49 0.60 -1.66 12.66
N PRO A 50 1.21 -0.78 13.49
CA PRO A 50 1.42 0.63 13.14
C PRO A 50 2.25 0.81 11.86
N GLN A 51 3.19 -0.11 11.58
CA GLN A 51 3.99 -0.08 10.37
C GLN A 51 3.15 -0.19 9.08
N PHE A 52 1.97 -0.81 9.12
CA PHE A 52 1.05 -0.86 7.97
C PHE A 52 0.15 0.37 7.85
N GLY A 53 0.15 1.24 8.86
CA GLY A 53 -0.53 2.53 8.81
C GLY A 53 0.27 3.62 8.10
N LEU A 54 1.57 3.45 7.87
CA LEU A 54 2.48 4.52 7.45
C LEU A 54 2.07 5.20 6.13
N MET A 55 1.60 4.43 5.14
CA MET A 55 1.21 4.95 3.83
C MET A 55 -0.23 5.48 3.78
N LEU A 56 -1.05 5.20 4.80
CA LEU A 56 -2.46 5.62 4.82
C LEU A 56 -2.59 7.16 4.86
N PRO A 57 -1.90 7.91 5.76
CA PRO A 57 -1.96 9.36 5.73
C PRO A 57 -1.52 9.94 4.39
N VAL A 58 -0.45 9.40 3.79
CA VAL A 58 0.06 9.89 2.49
C VAL A 58 -1.01 9.79 1.41
N ALA A 59 -1.63 8.61 1.27
CA ALA A 59 -2.70 8.38 0.30
C ALA A 59 -3.95 9.22 0.58
N LEU A 60 -4.43 9.23 1.83
CA LEU A 60 -5.65 9.94 2.21
C LEU A 60 -5.52 11.46 2.10
N LEU A 61 -4.35 12.02 2.47
CA LEU A 61 -4.06 13.45 2.32
C LEU A 61 -4.00 13.83 0.84
N ALA A 62 -3.24 13.09 0.04
CA ALA A 62 -3.13 13.34 -1.40
C ALA A 62 -4.48 13.22 -2.13
N GLY A 63 -5.35 12.31 -1.67
CA GLY A 63 -6.71 12.11 -2.19
C GLY A 63 -7.79 13.01 -1.56
N GLY A 64 -7.46 13.86 -0.59
CA GLY A 64 -8.41 14.78 0.06
C GLY A 64 -9.46 14.12 0.98
N TYR A 65 -9.18 12.94 1.52
CA TYR A 65 -10.12 12.17 2.37
C TYR A 65 -10.09 12.59 3.85
N TRP A 66 -10.27 13.88 4.13
CA TRP A 66 -10.17 14.47 5.47
C TRP A 66 -11.07 13.81 6.53
N ARG A 67 -12.30 13.46 6.15
CA ARG A 67 -13.25 12.76 7.04
C ARG A 67 -12.72 11.39 7.47
N SER A 68 -12.10 10.65 6.56
CA SER A 68 -11.50 9.35 6.85
C SER A 68 -10.29 9.50 7.76
N ILE A 69 -9.46 10.53 7.54
CA ILE A 69 -8.30 10.85 8.40
C ILE A 69 -8.76 11.15 9.82
N ALA A 70 -9.77 12.02 9.98
CA ALA A 70 -10.30 12.39 11.29
C ALA A 70 -10.89 11.16 12.03
N ALA A 71 -11.65 10.32 11.33
CA ALA A 71 -12.20 9.09 11.91
C ALA A 71 -11.11 8.07 12.26
N ALA A 72 -10.08 7.92 11.43
CA ALA A 72 -8.93 7.06 11.74
C ALA A 72 -8.18 7.57 12.98
N ALA A 73 -7.87 8.86 13.05
CA ALA A 73 -7.22 9.48 14.20
C ALA A 73 -8.04 9.31 15.49
N ALA A 74 -9.36 9.53 15.42
CA ALA A 74 -10.26 9.31 16.55
C ALA A 74 -10.30 7.84 16.99
N THR A 75 -10.26 6.90 16.04
CA THR A 75 -10.21 5.46 16.34
C THR A 75 -8.92 5.07 17.03
N VAL A 76 -7.78 5.55 16.54
CA VAL A 76 -6.47 5.33 17.18
C VAL A 76 -6.44 5.92 18.59
N ALA A 77 -6.91 7.16 18.75
CA ALA A 77 -6.99 7.81 20.05
C ALA A 77 -7.90 7.04 21.03
N ALA A 78 -9.04 6.54 20.56
CA ALA A 78 -9.95 5.72 21.36
C ALA A 78 -9.31 4.39 21.76
N MET A 79 -8.60 3.71 20.86
CA MET A 79 -7.85 2.49 21.18
C MET A 79 -6.75 2.77 22.20
N THR A 80 -5.96 3.83 22.01
CA THR A 80 -4.92 4.24 22.95
C THR A 80 -5.49 4.60 24.33
N GLY A 81 -6.60 5.34 24.37
CA GLY A 81 -7.30 5.66 25.61
C GLY A 81 -7.81 4.40 26.31
N ALA A 82 -8.41 3.46 25.56
CA ALA A 82 -8.90 2.21 26.11
C ALA A 82 -7.77 1.35 26.69
N THR A 83 -6.61 1.27 26.03
CA THR A 83 -5.47 0.51 26.58
C THR A 83 -4.84 1.20 27.80
N LEU A 84 -4.76 2.53 27.80
CA LEU A 84 -4.30 3.29 28.97
C LEU A 84 -5.22 3.09 30.18
N LEU A 85 -6.54 3.12 29.97
CA LEU A 85 -7.51 2.90 31.04
C LEU A 85 -7.49 1.45 31.56
N ALA A 86 -7.30 0.47 30.68
CA ALA A 86 -7.32 -0.94 31.05
C ALA A 86 -6.00 -1.42 31.70
N PHE A 87 -4.85 -0.91 31.25
CA PHE A 87 -3.53 -1.45 31.61
C PHE A 87 -2.59 -0.43 32.27
N GLY A 88 -2.93 0.86 32.25
CA GLY A 88 -2.10 1.94 32.78
C GLY A 88 -1.01 2.42 31.81
N ASP A 89 -0.29 3.45 32.25
CA ASP A 89 0.80 4.11 31.52
C ASP A 89 2.07 3.26 31.45
N LYS A 90 2.37 2.47 32.50
CA LYS A 90 3.55 1.59 32.55
C LYS A 90 3.61 0.59 31.40
N THR A 91 2.47 0.12 30.91
CA THR A 91 2.41 -0.78 29.74
C THR A 91 2.91 -0.10 28.46
N TRP A 92 2.69 1.20 28.31
CA TRP A 92 3.19 1.95 27.15
C TRP A 92 4.70 2.16 27.21
N LEU A 93 5.26 2.44 28.40
CA LEU A 93 6.71 2.49 28.58
C LEU A 93 7.36 1.14 28.24
N ALA A 94 6.82 0.05 28.78
CA ALA A 94 7.29 -1.31 28.48
C ALA A 94 7.15 -1.66 26.98
N PHE A 95 6.09 -1.18 26.32
CA PHE A 95 5.92 -1.32 24.88
C PHE A 95 7.04 -0.60 24.12
N PHE A 96 7.36 0.66 24.46
CA PHE A 96 8.46 1.39 23.81
C PHE A 96 9.82 0.72 24.04
N ASP A 97 10.07 0.19 25.23
CA ASP A 97 11.29 -0.59 25.51
C ASP A 97 11.36 -1.85 24.64
N SER A 98 10.23 -2.53 24.46
CA SER A 98 10.14 -3.73 23.61
C SER A 98 10.42 -3.45 22.13
N LEU A 99 10.18 -2.23 21.63
CA LEU A 99 10.50 -1.85 20.25
C LEU A 99 12.00 -1.88 19.98
N THR A 100 12.82 -1.52 20.96
CA THR A 100 14.28 -1.59 20.85
C THR A 100 14.73 -3.03 20.72
N PHE A 101 14.14 -3.93 21.52
CA PHE A 101 14.40 -5.36 21.42
C PHE A 101 13.97 -5.93 20.07
N ALA A 102 12.76 -5.62 19.61
CA ALA A 102 12.26 -6.06 18.30
C ALA A 102 13.17 -5.57 17.16
N ARG A 103 13.62 -4.32 17.21
CA ARG A 103 14.57 -3.78 16.23
C ARG A 103 15.91 -4.54 16.24
N GLN A 104 16.53 -4.67 17.40
CA GLN A 104 17.88 -5.22 17.49
C GLN A 104 17.89 -6.73 17.20
N VAL A 105 16.99 -7.49 17.81
CA VAL A 105 17.03 -8.95 17.77
C VAL A 105 16.32 -9.50 16.53
N VAL A 106 15.13 -9.00 16.20
CA VAL A 106 14.36 -9.53 15.08
C VAL A 106 14.90 -8.98 13.75
N LEU A 107 15.11 -7.67 13.66
CA LEU A 107 15.49 -7.03 12.40
C LEU A 107 17.02 -7.02 12.18
N GLU A 108 17.77 -6.45 13.12
CA GLU A 108 19.20 -6.20 12.94
C GLU A 108 20.06 -7.46 13.08
N GLN A 109 19.72 -8.38 13.99
CA GLN A 109 20.40 -9.67 14.13
C GLN A 109 19.81 -10.77 13.23
N GLY A 110 18.62 -10.56 12.67
CA GLY A 110 18.00 -11.50 11.74
C GLY A 110 17.53 -12.80 12.39
N ASN A 111 17.22 -12.79 13.69
CA ASN A 111 16.91 -14.01 14.46
C ASN A 111 15.68 -14.78 13.92
N THR A 112 14.80 -14.12 13.15
CA THR A 112 13.65 -14.74 12.48
C THR A 112 13.94 -15.23 11.06
N GLY A 113 15.18 -15.09 10.59
CA GLY A 113 15.59 -15.31 9.19
C GLY A 113 15.32 -14.08 8.32
N TRP A 114 16.35 -13.49 7.71
CA TRP A 114 16.15 -12.38 6.77
C TRP A 114 15.41 -12.84 5.51
N GLU A 115 15.53 -14.11 5.11
CA GLU A 115 14.77 -14.71 4.01
C GLU A 115 13.25 -14.74 4.25
N LYS A 116 12.82 -14.64 5.51
CA LYS A 116 11.42 -14.49 5.88
C LYS A 116 10.92 -13.05 5.73
N LEU A 117 11.81 -12.07 5.88
CA LEU A 117 11.52 -10.65 5.73
C LEU A 117 11.55 -10.24 4.24
N GLN A 118 10.41 -9.85 3.70
CA GLN A 118 10.24 -9.46 2.29
C GLN A 118 10.41 -7.95 2.09
N SER A 119 11.50 -7.38 2.61
CA SER A 119 11.77 -5.93 2.61
C SER A 119 13.11 -5.58 1.95
N ALA A 120 13.27 -4.30 1.57
CA ALA A 120 14.53 -3.79 1.03
C ALA A 120 15.66 -3.85 2.07
N PHE A 121 15.32 -3.65 3.35
CA PHE A 121 16.27 -3.84 4.45
C PHE A 121 16.80 -5.26 4.47
N ALA A 122 15.91 -6.26 4.48
CA ALA A 122 16.29 -7.67 4.54
C ALA A 122 17.11 -8.09 3.32
N ALA A 123 16.76 -7.60 2.13
CA ALA A 123 17.53 -7.82 0.90
C ALA A 123 19.00 -7.41 1.05
N VAL A 124 19.27 -6.22 1.61
CA VAL A 124 20.63 -5.75 1.84
C VAL A 124 21.36 -6.62 2.87
N ARG A 125 20.66 -7.02 3.95
CA ARG A 125 21.25 -7.83 5.02
C ARG A 125 21.57 -9.26 4.59
N MET A 126 20.72 -9.87 3.77
CA MET A 126 20.97 -11.18 3.17
C MET A 126 22.23 -11.21 2.29
N LEU A 127 22.54 -10.10 1.63
CA LEU A 127 23.73 -9.94 0.79
C LEU A 127 24.98 -9.53 1.58
N GLY A 128 24.93 -9.55 2.92
CA GLY A 128 26.05 -9.18 3.79
C GLY A 128 26.26 -7.67 3.96
N GLY A 129 25.30 -6.85 3.53
CA GLY A 129 25.35 -5.40 3.70
C GLY A 129 25.24 -4.96 5.17
N SER A 130 25.80 -3.79 5.47
CA SER A 130 25.80 -3.22 6.83
C SER A 130 24.40 -2.74 7.25
N ILE A 131 24.17 -2.64 8.57
CA ILE A 131 22.91 -2.11 9.13
C ILE A 131 22.62 -0.68 8.63
N PRO A 132 23.60 0.27 8.65
CA PRO A 132 23.36 1.61 8.12
C PRO A 132 22.97 1.62 6.63
N LEU A 133 23.62 0.78 5.81
CA LEU A 133 23.29 0.66 4.39
C LEU A 133 21.86 0.12 4.21
N ALA A 134 21.47 -0.90 4.98
CA ALA A 134 20.13 -1.47 4.91
C ALA A 134 19.04 -0.45 5.27
N TYR A 135 19.25 0.38 6.31
CA TYR A 135 18.36 1.49 6.63
C TYR A 135 18.33 2.57 5.55
N ALA A 136 19.48 2.92 4.97
CA ALA A 136 19.55 3.91 3.89
C ALA A 136 18.74 3.46 2.67
N VAL A 137 18.92 2.21 2.24
CA VAL A 137 18.18 1.63 1.11
C VAL A 137 16.67 1.53 1.42
N GLN A 138 16.29 1.04 2.61
CA GLN A 138 14.88 0.98 3.01
C GLN A 138 14.23 2.37 3.03
N SER A 139 14.95 3.39 3.51
CA SER A 139 14.46 4.77 3.55
C SER A 139 14.29 5.33 2.14
N ALA A 140 15.26 5.10 1.25
CA ALA A 140 15.17 5.52 -0.15
C ALA A 140 13.96 4.87 -0.85
N VAL A 141 13.75 3.56 -0.69
CA VAL A 141 12.58 2.85 -1.22
C VAL A 141 11.29 3.43 -0.66
N THR A 142 11.23 3.68 0.65
CA THR A 142 10.06 4.24 1.31
C THR A 142 9.70 5.61 0.76
N LEU A 143 10.70 6.50 0.55
CA LEU A 143 10.49 7.83 -0.02
C LEU A 143 10.00 7.77 -1.47
N VAL A 144 10.60 6.93 -2.30
CA VAL A 144 10.18 6.76 -3.71
C VAL A 144 8.76 6.23 -3.79
N VAL A 145 8.45 5.18 -3.01
CA VAL A 145 7.09 4.61 -2.95
C VAL A 145 6.08 5.64 -2.46
N ALA A 146 6.40 6.40 -1.41
CA ALA A 146 5.52 7.43 -0.88
C ALA A 146 5.25 8.55 -1.91
N LEU A 147 6.28 9.00 -2.65
CA LEU A 147 6.13 9.99 -3.70
C LEU A 147 5.26 9.48 -4.85
N CYS A 148 5.55 8.29 -5.38
CA CYS A 148 4.75 7.67 -6.44
C CYS A 148 3.29 7.49 -6.01
N LEU A 149 3.07 7.05 -4.77
CA LEU A 149 1.75 6.88 -4.20
C LEU A 149 1.01 8.21 -4.03
N ALA A 150 1.68 9.25 -3.52
CA ALA A 150 1.10 10.58 -3.38
C ALA A 150 0.69 11.14 -4.76
N CYS A 151 1.57 11.05 -5.76
CA CYS A 151 1.26 11.47 -7.14
C CYS A 151 0.06 10.71 -7.72
N LEU A 152 0.03 9.38 -7.53
CA LEU A 152 -1.09 8.55 -7.97
C LEU A 152 -2.41 8.97 -7.31
N TRP A 153 -2.40 9.17 -5.98
CA TRP A 153 -3.59 9.50 -5.21
C TRP A 153 -4.10 10.91 -5.44
N HIS A 154 -3.20 11.86 -5.71
CA HIS A 154 -3.53 13.22 -6.15
C HIS A 154 -4.13 13.25 -7.56
N GLY A 155 -3.71 12.32 -8.44
CA GLY A 155 -4.19 12.22 -9.81
C GLY A 155 -5.63 11.68 -9.96
N ARG A 156 -6.09 11.57 -11.21
CA ARG A 156 -7.44 11.07 -11.57
C ARG A 156 -7.51 9.55 -11.84
N ALA A 157 -6.50 8.80 -11.39
CA ALA A 157 -6.45 7.36 -11.59
C ALA A 157 -7.66 6.63 -10.97
N ASP A 158 -8.05 5.50 -11.56
CA ASP A 158 -9.10 4.63 -11.04
C ASP A 158 -8.79 4.23 -9.59
N LEU A 159 -9.80 4.28 -8.71
CA LEU A 159 -9.65 3.98 -7.29
C LEU A 159 -9.15 2.55 -7.05
N ARG A 160 -9.46 1.60 -7.95
CA ARG A 160 -8.96 0.23 -7.87
C ARG A 160 -7.44 0.20 -7.96
N LEU A 161 -6.85 0.93 -8.91
CA LEU A 161 -5.40 1.05 -9.04
C LEU A 161 -4.79 1.78 -7.83
N LYS A 162 -5.42 2.88 -7.38
CA LYS A 162 -5.03 3.58 -6.15
C LYS A 162 -4.99 2.66 -4.92
N SER A 163 -6.01 1.82 -4.79
CA SER A 163 -6.18 0.87 -3.68
C SER A 163 -5.13 -0.24 -3.76
N ALA A 164 -4.96 -0.87 -4.93
CA ALA A 164 -3.93 -1.88 -5.14
C ALA A 164 -2.52 -1.34 -4.85
N ALA A 165 -2.21 -0.13 -5.33
CA ALA A 165 -0.93 0.53 -5.09
C ALA A 165 -0.70 0.83 -3.61
N LEU A 166 -1.70 1.33 -2.88
CA LEU A 166 -1.57 1.59 -1.44
C LEU A 166 -1.30 0.30 -0.67
N MET A 167 -1.98 -0.80 -1.01
CA MET A 167 -1.77 -2.09 -0.36
C MET A 167 -0.36 -2.66 -0.63
N ALA A 168 0.14 -2.54 -1.86
CA ALA A 168 1.53 -2.91 -2.18
C ALA A 168 2.55 -1.98 -1.48
N ALA A 169 2.31 -0.66 -1.48
CA ALA A 169 3.14 0.32 -0.80
C ALA A 169 3.27 0.07 0.70
N THR A 170 2.18 -0.38 1.34
CA THR A 170 2.13 -0.76 2.75
C THR A 170 3.14 -1.88 3.08
N LEU A 171 3.38 -2.80 2.15
CA LEU A 171 4.36 -3.88 2.31
C LEU A 171 5.80 -3.40 2.01
N LEU A 172 5.98 -2.52 1.02
CA LEU A 172 7.30 -2.03 0.59
C LEU A 172 7.96 -1.04 1.57
N THR A 173 7.15 -0.32 2.34
CA THR A 173 7.60 0.82 3.16
C THR A 173 7.92 0.47 4.60
N THR A 174 7.92 -0.82 4.95
CA THR A 174 8.33 -1.30 6.26
C THR A 174 9.47 -2.32 6.16
N PRO A 175 10.50 -2.24 7.02
CA PRO A 175 11.52 -3.28 7.07
C PRO A 175 10.99 -4.59 7.68
N TYR A 176 9.83 -4.57 8.35
CA TYR A 176 9.22 -5.69 9.09
C TYR A 176 8.17 -6.47 8.28
N CYS A 177 8.17 -6.37 6.95
CA CYS A 177 7.22 -7.13 6.11
C CYS A 177 7.57 -8.62 6.15
N LEU A 178 6.77 -9.45 6.81
CA LEU A 178 6.97 -10.89 6.85
C LEU A 178 6.14 -11.59 5.77
N ASP A 179 6.54 -12.80 5.39
CA ASP A 179 5.86 -13.63 4.39
C ASP A 179 4.35 -13.77 4.62
N TYR A 180 3.91 -13.92 5.86
CA TYR A 180 2.49 -14.00 6.20
C TYR A 180 1.73 -12.68 6.02
N ASP A 181 2.41 -11.53 6.02
CA ASP A 181 1.78 -10.23 5.80
C ASP A 181 1.43 -9.99 4.32
N MET A 182 2.04 -10.78 3.42
CA MET A 182 1.71 -10.79 2.00
C MET A 182 0.26 -11.24 1.72
N MET A 183 -0.49 -11.66 2.73
CA MET A 183 -1.95 -11.80 2.65
C MET A 183 -2.65 -10.54 2.13
N VAL A 184 -2.06 -9.36 2.40
CA VAL A 184 -2.50 -8.06 1.86
C VAL A 184 -2.48 -8.01 0.33
N LEU A 185 -1.64 -8.81 -0.34
CA LEU A 185 -1.62 -8.89 -1.80
C LEU A 185 -2.91 -9.48 -2.38
N GLY A 186 -3.64 -10.30 -1.64
CA GLY A 186 -4.88 -10.93 -2.12
C GLY A 186 -5.93 -9.91 -2.60
N PRO A 187 -6.42 -9.02 -1.72
CA PRO A 187 -7.29 -7.92 -2.14
C PRO A 187 -6.61 -6.91 -3.09
N ALA A 188 -5.29 -6.69 -2.99
CA ALA A 188 -4.58 -5.82 -3.94
C ALA A 188 -4.66 -6.36 -5.39
N ILE A 189 -4.44 -7.66 -5.57
CA ILE A 189 -4.64 -8.39 -6.82
C ILE A 189 -6.11 -8.29 -7.25
N ALA A 190 -7.06 -8.46 -6.33
CA ALA A 190 -8.49 -8.37 -6.66
C ALA A 190 -8.88 -6.99 -7.23
N PHE A 191 -8.37 -5.89 -6.64
CA PHE A 191 -8.58 -4.55 -7.18
C PHE A 191 -7.98 -4.39 -8.58
N ALA A 192 -6.71 -4.77 -8.77
CA ALA A 192 -6.03 -4.67 -10.06
C ALA A 192 -6.70 -5.54 -11.13
N LEU A 193 -7.10 -6.76 -10.77
CA LEU A 193 -7.83 -7.68 -11.64
C LEU A 193 -9.20 -7.12 -12.03
N ALA A 194 -9.96 -6.58 -11.07
CA ALA A 194 -11.25 -5.98 -11.36
C ALA A 194 -11.14 -4.79 -12.32
N HIS A 195 -10.06 -4.00 -12.23
CA HIS A 195 -9.77 -2.95 -13.20
C HIS A 195 -9.43 -3.53 -14.58
N GLY A 196 -8.53 -4.51 -14.65
CA GLY A 196 -8.12 -5.13 -15.93
C GLY A 196 -9.25 -5.90 -16.64
N ILE A 197 -10.18 -6.49 -15.91
CA ILE A 197 -11.38 -7.14 -16.49
C ILE A 197 -12.26 -6.12 -17.20
N GLU A 198 -12.44 -4.93 -16.63
CA GLU A 198 -13.32 -3.89 -17.17
C GLU A 198 -12.64 -3.03 -18.24
N ARG A 199 -11.37 -2.68 -18.03
CA ARG A 199 -10.61 -1.74 -18.88
C ARG A 199 -9.58 -2.40 -19.79
N GLY A 200 -9.56 -3.73 -19.84
CA GLY A 200 -8.55 -4.52 -20.53
C GLY A 200 -7.22 -4.56 -19.77
N PHE A 201 -6.37 -5.52 -20.15
CA PHE A 201 -5.04 -5.70 -19.56
C PHE A 201 -3.97 -5.12 -20.48
N ALA A 202 -3.00 -4.42 -19.91
CA ALA A 202 -1.78 -4.03 -20.62
C ALA A 202 -0.83 -5.25 -20.78
N PRO A 203 0.21 -5.14 -21.64
CA PRO A 203 1.21 -6.19 -21.78
C PRO A 203 1.78 -6.65 -20.43
N TYR A 204 1.89 -7.96 -20.25
CA TYR A 204 2.44 -8.64 -19.07
C TYR A 204 1.68 -8.46 -17.74
N GLU A 205 0.61 -7.65 -17.65
CA GLU A 205 -0.13 -7.45 -16.39
C GLU A 205 -0.66 -8.77 -15.81
N LYS A 206 -1.20 -9.66 -16.65
CA LYS A 206 -1.68 -10.98 -16.21
C LYS A 206 -0.54 -11.82 -15.63
N SER A 207 0.65 -11.76 -16.23
CA SER A 207 1.84 -12.47 -15.76
C SER A 207 2.32 -11.91 -14.42
N VAL A 208 2.33 -10.59 -14.26
CA VAL A 208 2.67 -9.94 -12.98
C VAL A 208 1.65 -10.29 -11.90
N LEU A 209 0.35 -10.30 -12.21
CA LEU A 209 -0.70 -10.72 -11.28
C LEU A 209 -0.54 -12.19 -10.87
N ALA A 210 -0.25 -13.09 -11.81
CA ALA A 210 0.00 -14.50 -11.53
C ALA A 210 1.25 -14.69 -10.65
N LEU A 211 2.33 -13.96 -10.93
CA LEU A 211 3.54 -13.97 -10.12
C LEU A 211 3.28 -13.44 -8.71
N THR A 212 2.56 -12.33 -8.59
CA THR A 212 2.16 -11.71 -7.30
C THR A 212 1.23 -12.62 -6.50
N TRP A 213 0.43 -13.44 -7.18
CA TRP A 213 -0.39 -14.45 -6.54
C TRP A 213 0.43 -15.62 -5.99
N ALA A 214 1.44 -16.07 -6.74
CA ALA A 214 2.29 -17.21 -6.37
C ALA A 214 3.35 -16.88 -5.31
N VAL A 215 3.82 -15.63 -5.29
CA VAL A 215 5.00 -15.23 -4.50
C VAL A 215 4.94 -15.53 -2.99
N PRO A 216 3.79 -15.48 -2.28
CA PRO A 216 3.77 -15.81 -0.85
C PRO A 216 4.25 -17.23 -0.54
N LEU A 217 4.08 -18.18 -1.48
CA LEU A 217 4.52 -19.57 -1.30
C LEU A 217 6.01 -19.78 -1.51
N ILE A 218 6.58 -19.04 -2.47
CA ILE A 218 7.91 -19.33 -3.02
C ILE A 218 8.96 -18.33 -2.55
N ALA A 219 8.58 -17.13 -2.11
CA ALA A 219 9.51 -16.05 -1.79
C ALA A 219 10.57 -16.47 -0.78
N ARG A 220 10.14 -17.06 0.36
CA ARG A 220 11.03 -17.49 1.43
C ARG A 220 12.00 -18.59 0.98
N THR A 221 11.50 -19.58 0.26
CA THR A 221 12.32 -20.71 -0.24
C THR A 221 13.36 -20.23 -1.24
N VAL A 222 12.96 -19.39 -2.20
CA VAL A 222 13.87 -18.82 -3.19
C VAL A 222 14.92 -17.96 -2.50
N ALA A 223 14.51 -17.11 -1.56
CA ALA A 223 15.41 -16.28 -0.76
C ALA A 223 16.41 -17.12 0.04
N GLY A 224 15.96 -18.20 0.69
CA GLY A 224 16.84 -19.10 1.46
C GLY A 224 17.85 -19.87 0.60
N LEU A 225 17.51 -20.21 -0.64
CA LEU A 225 18.39 -20.99 -1.53
C LEU A 225 19.32 -20.13 -2.39
N THR A 226 18.90 -18.91 -2.75
CA THR A 226 19.58 -18.09 -3.76
C THR A 226 20.05 -16.72 -3.24
N LEU A 227 19.65 -16.35 -2.03
CA LEU A 227 19.79 -15.00 -1.46
C LEU A 227 19.05 -13.91 -2.25
N LEU A 228 18.26 -14.26 -3.28
CA LEU A 228 17.46 -13.30 -4.03
C LEU A 228 16.22 -12.89 -3.22
N PRO A 229 15.99 -11.58 -3.00
CA PRO A 229 14.86 -11.06 -2.22
C PRO A 229 13.57 -11.10 -3.06
N PHE A 230 13.13 -12.30 -3.44
CA PHE A 230 12.13 -12.51 -4.48
C PHE A 230 10.76 -11.92 -4.15
N GLY A 231 10.35 -11.96 -2.87
CA GLY A 231 9.12 -11.32 -2.42
C GLY A 231 9.15 -9.81 -2.60
N PHE A 232 10.21 -9.16 -2.11
CA PHE A 232 10.41 -7.71 -2.26
C PHE A 232 10.42 -7.28 -3.74
N LEU A 233 11.15 -8.02 -4.60
CA LEU A 233 11.24 -7.73 -6.03
C LEU A 233 9.88 -7.88 -6.73
N THR A 234 9.12 -8.91 -6.39
CA THR A 234 7.79 -9.13 -6.97
C THR A 234 6.80 -8.04 -6.55
N ILE A 235 6.79 -7.65 -5.28
CA ILE A 235 5.91 -6.57 -4.79
C ILE A 235 6.30 -5.24 -5.46
N SER A 236 7.60 -4.98 -5.62
CA SER A 236 8.12 -3.79 -6.31
C SER A 236 7.70 -3.76 -7.78
N LEU A 237 7.80 -4.90 -8.47
CA LEU A 237 7.34 -5.05 -9.85
C LEU A 237 5.83 -4.79 -9.95
N PHE A 238 5.03 -5.41 -9.09
CA PHE A 238 3.58 -5.22 -9.05
C PHE A 238 3.20 -3.76 -8.82
N PHE A 239 3.81 -3.09 -7.84
CA PHE A 239 3.61 -1.67 -7.58
C PHE A 239 3.97 -0.83 -8.82
N SER A 240 5.12 -1.08 -9.43
CA SER A 240 5.59 -0.34 -10.61
C SER A 240 4.65 -0.52 -11.81
N THR A 241 4.13 -1.73 -12.03
CA THR A 241 3.12 -2.01 -13.07
C THR A 241 1.84 -1.22 -12.82
N ILE A 242 1.37 -1.10 -11.58
CA ILE A 242 0.18 -0.29 -11.25
C ILE A 242 0.43 1.19 -11.54
N ILE A 243 1.58 1.73 -11.16
CA ILE A 243 1.94 3.14 -11.42
C ILE A 243 2.00 3.39 -12.93
N TRP A 244 2.65 2.51 -13.69
CA TRP A 244 2.75 2.60 -15.15
C TRP A 244 1.38 2.47 -15.83
N ARG A 245 0.51 1.58 -15.35
CA ARG A 245 -0.86 1.42 -15.85
C ARG A 245 -1.68 2.69 -15.61
N ALA A 246 -1.65 3.23 -14.41
CA ALA A 246 -2.37 4.46 -14.08
C ALA A 246 -1.90 5.67 -14.91
N ALA A 247 -0.61 5.75 -15.24
CA ALA A 247 -0.07 6.79 -16.10
C ALA A 247 -0.59 6.70 -17.55
N GLN A 248 -0.68 5.49 -18.10
CA GLN A 248 -1.25 5.27 -19.44
C GLN A 248 -2.73 5.61 -19.51
N ASP A 249 -3.51 5.16 -18.51
CA ASP A 249 -4.94 5.49 -18.41
C ASP A 249 -5.14 7.00 -18.33
N GLY A 250 -4.28 7.69 -17.57
CA GLY A 250 -4.28 9.15 -17.47
C GLY A 250 -3.93 9.86 -18.79
N ALA A 251 -2.99 9.32 -19.57
CA ALA A 251 -2.61 9.85 -20.87
C ALA A 251 -3.71 9.67 -21.93
N ALA A 252 -4.53 8.63 -21.81
CA ALA A 252 -5.64 8.34 -22.72
C ALA A 252 -6.89 9.22 -22.50
N LEU A 253 -6.98 9.95 -21.37
CA LEU A 253 -8.10 10.84 -21.10
C LEU A 253 -7.96 12.17 -21.87
N PRO A 254 -9.03 12.68 -22.51
CA PRO A 254 -9.01 13.99 -23.15
C PRO A 254 -8.61 15.07 -22.15
N ARG A 255 -7.59 15.88 -22.50
CA ARG A 255 -7.28 17.08 -21.71
C ARG A 255 -8.43 18.06 -21.85
N PRO A 256 -8.87 18.74 -20.77
CA PRO A 256 -9.88 19.77 -20.89
C PRO A 256 -9.39 20.82 -21.88
N SER A 257 -10.20 21.10 -22.91
CA SER A 257 -9.96 22.22 -23.82
C SER A 257 -9.78 23.49 -22.98
N PRO A 258 -8.73 24.30 -23.21
CA PRO A 258 -8.67 25.61 -22.57
C PRO A 258 -9.98 26.32 -22.91
N ALA A 259 -10.71 26.73 -21.86
CA ALA A 259 -12.01 27.38 -21.98
C ALA A 259 -11.95 28.43 -23.08
N GLY A 260 -12.93 28.40 -23.99
CA GLY A 260 -12.97 29.21 -25.20
C GLY A 260 -12.51 30.64 -24.95
N SER A 261 -11.37 30.99 -25.57
CA SER A 261 -11.03 32.38 -25.83
C SER A 261 -12.28 33.02 -26.43
N ALA A 262 -12.79 34.02 -25.74
CA ALA A 262 -14.01 34.75 -26.06
C ALA A 262 -14.22 34.84 -27.57
N ALA A 263 -15.31 34.22 -28.05
CA ALA A 263 -15.83 34.53 -29.36
C ALA A 263 -16.11 36.04 -29.36
N SER A 264 -15.27 36.78 -30.07
CA SER A 264 -15.46 38.19 -30.36
C SER A 264 -16.82 38.33 -31.03
N LEU A 265 -17.79 38.88 -30.30
CA LEU A 265 -19.03 39.38 -30.86
C LEU A 265 -18.65 40.45 -31.89
N SER A 266 -18.76 40.11 -33.17
CA SER A 266 -18.75 41.09 -34.24
C SER A 266 -20.05 41.89 -34.17
N PRO A 267 -20.01 43.24 -34.17
CA PRO A 267 -21.22 44.03 -34.30
C PRO A 267 -21.75 43.84 -35.73
N THR A 268 -22.99 43.38 -35.84
CA THR A 268 -23.77 43.39 -37.07
C THR A 268 -24.13 44.85 -37.39
N GLU A 269 -23.66 45.36 -38.52
CA GLU A 269 -24.16 46.61 -39.11
C GLU A 269 -25.65 46.48 -39.47
N PRO A 270 -26.50 47.47 -39.15
CA PRO A 270 -27.80 47.58 -39.78
C PRO A 270 -27.68 48.32 -41.12
N ARG A 271 -27.83 47.58 -42.21
CA ARG A 271 -28.29 48.12 -43.49
C ARG A 271 -29.79 48.39 -43.41
N THR A 272 -30.20 49.65 -43.44
CA THR A 272 -31.49 50.06 -44.01
C THR A 272 -31.35 51.43 -44.66
N GLY A 273 -31.44 51.46 -45.98
CA GLY A 273 -31.75 52.67 -46.74
C GLY A 273 -33.26 52.80 -46.89
N SER A 274 -33.74 54.02 -46.74
CA SER A 274 -34.78 54.73 -47.52
C SER A 274 -35.09 56.03 -46.80
#